data_AF-A0A1V0AAI3-F1
#
_entry.id   AF-A0A1V0AAI3-F1
#
_cell.length_a   1.000
_cell.length_b   1.000
_cell.length_c   1.000
_cell.angle_alpha   90.00
_cell.angle_beta   90.00
_cell.angle_gamma   90.00
#
_symmetry.space_group_name_H-M   'P 1'
#
loop_
_entity.id
_entity.type
_entity.pdbx_description
1 polymer ?
#
loop_
_entity_poly.entity_id
_entity_poly.type
_entity_poly.pdbx_seq_one_letter_code
_entity_poly.pdbx_strand_id
1 'polypeptide(L)'
;MVVIVPLVALFLLYQIPMWRDDARLDDFHERVLAIPLPPETRSAGDSEAEFGKNSGGGGDYCHYEIRLPLSTGLSAGEIGAYYRKAAITGVEIAADVRLDWGEDTADGRAVVVKFSDISSSDWDWRCT
;
A
#
# COMPACT_ATOMS: atom_id res chain seq x y z
N MET A 1 17.25 27.13 28.76
CA MET A 1 15.96 26.55 28.29
C MET A 1 15.33 27.29 27.10
N VAL A 2 16.02 28.22 26.42
CA VAL A 2 15.42 28.96 25.27
C VAL A 2 15.80 28.34 23.91
N VAL A 3 16.93 27.60 23.84
CA VAL A 3 17.40 26.93 22.59
C VAL A 3 16.69 25.58 22.35
N ILE A 4 16.11 24.99 23.39
CA ILE A 4 15.40 23.70 23.27
C ILE A 4 14.08 23.86 22.51
N VAL A 5 13.35 24.96 22.75
CA VAL A 5 12.06 25.24 22.10
C VAL A 5 12.17 25.33 20.57
N PRO A 6 13.11 26.10 19.96
CA PRO A 6 13.23 26.13 18.51
C PRO A 6 13.71 24.81 17.92
N LEU A 7 14.54 24.04 18.63
CA LEU A 7 14.97 22.71 18.18
C LEU A 7 13.82 21.71 18.17
N VAL A 8 12.98 21.72 19.20
CA VAL A 8 11.77 20.88 19.26
C VAL A 8 10.77 21.30 18.19
N ALA A 9 10.55 22.60 17.99
CA ALA A 9 9.67 23.10 16.94
C ALA A 9 10.16 22.69 15.54
N LEU A 10 11.46 22.81 15.28
CA LEU A 10 12.05 22.38 14.01
C LEU A 10 11.92 20.87 13.82
N PHE A 11 12.18 20.06 14.85
CA PHE A 11 12.00 18.62 14.80
C PHE A 11 10.56 18.23 14.45
N LEU A 12 9.57 18.88 15.07
CA LEU A 12 8.16 18.63 14.78
C LEU A 12 7.79 18.99 13.34
N LEU A 13 8.36 20.05 12.75
CA LEU A 13 8.12 20.40 11.34
C LEU A 13 8.53 19.29 10.37
N TYR A 14 9.58 18.52 10.69
CA TYR A 14 10.00 17.37 9.88
C TYR A 14 9.19 16.10 10.17
N GLN A 15 8.73 15.90 11.40
CA GLN A 15 8.01 14.70 11.81
C GLN A 15 6.53 14.70 11.39
N ILE A 16 5.89 15.88 11.39
CA ILE A 16 4.47 16.00 11.01
C ILE A 16 4.16 15.42 9.61
N PRO A 17 4.90 15.73 8.54
CA PRO A 17 4.63 15.14 7.23
C PRO A 17 4.83 13.62 7.25
N MET A 18 5.88 13.12 7.90
CA MET A 18 6.10 11.67 8.03
C MET A 18 4.95 10.95 8.74
N TRP A 19 4.50 11.46 9.89
CA TRP A 19 3.40 10.85 10.65
C TRP A 19 2.09 10.87 9.88
N ARG A 20 1.88 11.90 9.06
CA ARG A 20 0.70 11.99 8.21
C ARG A 20 0.71 10.90 7.14
N ASP A 21 1.85 10.65 6.50
CA ASP A 21 1.96 9.63 5.45
C ASP A 21 2.00 8.21 6.03
N ASP A 22 2.58 8.02 7.21
CA ASP A 22 2.48 6.76 7.95
C ASP A 22 1.01 6.44 8.28
N ALA A 23 0.26 7.41 8.80
CA ALA A 23 -1.17 7.24 9.08
C ALA A 23 -2.00 6.97 7.81
N ARG A 24 -1.64 7.59 6.68
CA ARG A 24 -2.27 7.31 5.38
C ARG A 24 -2.00 5.89 4.91
N LEU A 25 -0.77 5.39 5.08
CA LEU A 25 -0.39 4.01 4.74
C LEU A 25 -1.15 3.01 5.61
N ASP A 26 -1.20 3.22 6.92
CA ASP A 26 -1.91 2.34 7.86
C ASP A 26 -3.41 2.27 7.54
N ASP A 27 -4.04 3.42 7.30
CA ASP A 27 -5.46 3.52 6.94
C ASP A 27 -5.75 2.87 5.57
N PHE A 28 -4.82 2.99 4.61
CA PHE A 28 -4.92 2.26 3.34
C PHE A 28 -4.77 0.74 3.53
N HIS A 29 -3.84 0.31 4.39
CA HIS A 29 -3.62 -1.09 4.73
C HIS A 29 -4.84 -1.72 5.39
N GLU A 30 -5.44 -1.03 6.35
CA GLU A 30 -6.67 -1.46 7.01
C GLU A 30 -7.83 -1.58 6.02
N ARG A 31 -8.00 -0.63 5.10
CA ARG A 31 -9.03 -0.72 4.04
C ARG A 31 -8.86 -1.94 3.14
N VAL A 32 -7.62 -2.26 2.76
CA VAL A 32 -7.34 -3.44 1.93
C VAL A 32 -7.67 -4.73 2.68
N LEU A 33 -7.30 -4.81 3.97
CA LEU A 33 -7.57 -5.98 4.81
C LEU A 33 -9.04 -6.15 5.19
N ALA A 34 -9.82 -5.07 5.22
CA ALA A 34 -11.26 -5.12 5.47
C ALA A 34 -12.05 -5.79 4.33
N ILE A 35 -11.44 -5.96 3.15
CA ILE A 35 -12.08 -6.62 2.01
C ILE A 35 -12.07 -8.13 2.26
N PRO A 36 -13.23 -8.81 2.16
CA PRO A 36 -13.26 -10.25 2.31
C PRO A 36 -12.37 -10.92 1.26
N LEU A 37 -11.76 -12.04 1.63
CA LEU A 37 -11.00 -12.83 0.68
C LEU A 37 -11.94 -13.39 -0.40
N PRO A 38 -11.48 -13.50 -1.67
CA PRO A 38 -12.23 -14.18 -2.70
C PRO A 38 -12.56 -15.63 -2.29
N PRO A 39 -13.62 -16.24 -2.83
CA PRO A 39 -13.89 -17.65 -2.60
C PRO A 39 -12.68 -18.51 -3.04
N GLU A 40 -12.50 -19.66 -2.41
CA GLU A 40 -11.39 -20.59 -2.71
C GLU A 40 -10.00 -19.95 -2.61
N THR A 41 -9.89 -18.90 -1.81
CA THR A 41 -8.65 -18.15 -1.60
C THR A 41 -8.33 -18.09 -0.11
N ARG A 42 -7.05 -18.22 0.21
CA ARG A 42 -6.52 -18.16 1.58
C ARG A 42 -5.27 -17.29 1.61
N SER A 43 -4.97 -16.72 2.77
CA SER A 43 -3.70 -16.01 2.99
C SER A 43 -2.52 -16.97 2.87
N ALA A 44 -1.52 -16.61 2.09
CA ALA A 44 -0.28 -17.38 1.92
C ALA A 44 0.90 -16.81 2.75
N GLY A 45 0.67 -15.71 3.47
CA GLY A 45 1.65 -15.05 4.32
C GLY A 45 1.07 -13.78 4.93
N ASP A 46 1.91 -13.03 5.65
CA ASP A 46 1.55 -11.72 6.18
C ASP A 46 1.48 -10.70 5.02
N SER A 47 0.54 -9.77 5.12
CA SER A 47 0.49 -8.64 4.20
C SER A 47 1.61 -7.66 4.51
N GLU A 48 2.25 -7.14 3.47
CA GLU A 48 3.35 -6.17 3.58
C GLU A 48 2.84 -4.81 3.12
N ALA A 49 3.17 -3.75 3.84
CA ALA A 49 2.93 -2.37 3.45
C ALA A 49 4.28 -1.67 3.23
N GLU A 50 4.48 -1.14 2.04
CA GLU A 50 5.67 -0.40 1.64
C GLU A 50 5.32 1.03 1.28
N PHE A 51 6.17 1.96 1.69
CA PHE A 51 6.09 3.37 1.38
C PHE A 51 7.46 3.88 0.94
N GLY A 52 7.47 4.73 -0.08
CA GLY A 52 8.70 5.40 -0.49
C GLY A 52 8.56 6.25 -1.73
N LYS A 53 9.70 6.66 -2.27
CA LYS A 53 9.77 7.49 -3.48
C LYS A 53 9.28 6.75 -4.71
N ASN A 54 8.39 7.37 -5.48
CA ASN A 54 8.02 6.88 -6.79
C ASN A 54 9.21 7.01 -7.77
N SER A 55 9.80 5.90 -8.19
CA SER A 55 10.94 5.89 -9.13
C SER A 55 10.53 5.97 -10.60
N GLY A 56 9.22 5.97 -10.90
CA GLY A 56 8.69 5.85 -12.27
C GLY A 56 8.43 7.16 -13.02
N GLY A 57 8.65 8.33 -12.42
CA GLY A 57 8.31 9.63 -13.03
C GLY A 57 9.15 10.79 -12.52
N GLY A 58 9.19 11.87 -13.30
CA GLY A 58 9.85 13.12 -12.92
C GLY A 58 8.94 13.98 -12.03
N GLY A 59 8.95 13.74 -10.72
CA GLY A 59 8.28 14.58 -9.72
C GLY A 59 8.37 14.01 -8.31
N ASP A 60 8.09 14.86 -7.32
CA ASP A 60 8.09 14.50 -5.89
C ASP A 60 6.76 13.83 -5.53
N TYR A 61 6.67 12.53 -5.83
CA TYR A 61 5.50 11.70 -5.53
C TYR A 61 5.88 10.59 -4.56
N CYS A 62 5.02 10.38 -3.57
CA CYS A 62 5.06 9.21 -2.71
C CYS A 62 4.32 8.05 -3.38
N HIS A 63 4.90 6.85 -3.28
CA HIS A 63 4.29 5.60 -3.69
C HIS A 63 3.93 4.79 -2.44
N TYR A 64 2.67 4.38 -2.37
CA TYR A 64 2.15 3.49 -1.33
C TYR A 64 1.86 2.16 -2.01
N GLU A 65 2.36 1.06 -1.46
CA GLU A 65 2.11 -0.28 -1.98
C GLU A 65 1.76 -1.24 -0.84
N ILE A 66 0.67 -1.97 -1.00
CA ILE A 66 0.29 -3.07 -0.12
C ILE A 66 0.37 -4.35 -0.92
N ARG A 67 1.13 -5.33 -0.41
CA ARG A 67 1.25 -6.66 -0.99
C ARG A 67 0.49 -7.64 -0.13
N LEU A 68 -0.47 -8.32 -0.74
CA LEU A 68 -1.26 -9.35 -0.11
C LEU A 68 -0.92 -10.71 -0.74
N PRO A 69 -0.07 -11.53 -0.11
CA PRO A 69 0.24 -12.86 -0.60
C PRO A 69 -0.94 -13.80 -0.34
N LEU A 70 -1.49 -14.36 -1.41
CA LEU A 70 -2.64 -15.26 -1.41
C LEU A 70 -2.30 -16.57 -2.11
N SER A 71 -3.05 -17.61 -1.77
CA SER A 71 -3.07 -18.90 -2.43
C SER A 71 -4.51 -19.16 -2.86
N THR A 72 -4.73 -19.44 -4.15
CA THR A 72 -6.06 -19.49 -4.74
C THR A 72 -6.21 -20.57 -5.81
N GLY A 73 -7.42 -21.11 -5.93
CA GLY A 73 -7.83 -21.93 -7.08
C GLY A 73 -8.36 -21.10 -8.27
N LEU A 74 -8.60 -19.80 -8.07
CA LEU A 74 -9.21 -18.92 -9.07
C LEU A 74 -8.23 -18.51 -10.18
N SER A 75 -8.77 -18.23 -11.35
CA SER A 75 -8.00 -17.67 -12.46
C SER A 75 -7.67 -16.19 -12.25
N ALA A 76 -6.69 -15.68 -13.02
CA ALA A 76 -6.31 -14.27 -12.96
C ALA A 76 -7.43 -13.30 -13.31
N GLY A 77 -8.33 -13.70 -14.21
CA GLY A 77 -9.50 -12.91 -14.58
C GLY A 77 -10.48 -12.75 -13.42
N GLU A 78 -10.74 -13.82 -12.68
CA GLU A 78 -11.71 -13.86 -11.59
C GLU A 78 -11.25 -13.06 -10.38
N ILE A 79 -10.01 -13.26 -9.93
CA ILE A 79 -9.44 -12.48 -8.84
C ILE A 79 -9.33 -11.00 -9.21
N GLY A 80 -8.86 -10.70 -10.41
CA GLY A 80 -8.78 -9.32 -10.87
C GLY A 80 -10.16 -8.66 -10.92
N ALA A 81 -11.19 -9.38 -11.37
CA ALA A 81 -12.56 -8.87 -11.39
C ALA A 81 -13.11 -8.66 -9.98
N TYR A 82 -12.80 -9.55 -9.04
CA TYR A 82 -13.20 -9.44 -7.64
C TYR A 82 -12.69 -8.14 -7.00
N TYR A 83 -11.36 -7.91 -7.05
CA TYR A 83 -10.76 -6.74 -6.43
C TYR A 83 -11.06 -5.43 -7.20
N ARG A 84 -11.20 -5.48 -8.53
CA ARG A 84 -11.68 -4.31 -9.29
C ARG A 84 -13.11 -3.93 -8.92
N LYS A 85 -13.99 -4.91 -8.67
CA LYS A 85 -15.37 -4.67 -8.25
C LYS A 85 -15.45 -4.11 -6.83
N ALA A 86 -14.48 -4.43 -5.97
CA ALA A 86 -14.41 -3.88 -4.62
C ALA A 86 -14.13 -2.36 -4.60
N ALA A 87 -13.69 -1.77 -5.72
CA ALA A 87 -13.49 -0.33 -5.90
C ALA A 87 -12.72 0.32 -4.73
N ILE A 88 -11.55 -0.23 -4.45
CA ILE A 88 -10.75 0.09 -3.28
C ILE A 88 -10.30 1.54 -3.34
N THR A 89 -10.67 2.30 -2.31
CA THR A 89 -10.18 3.67 -2.14
C THR A 89 -8.72 3.61 -1.73
N GLY A 90 -7.85 4.18 -2.57
CA GLY A 90 -6.44 4.40 -2.31
C GLY A 90 -6.21 5.46 -1.23
N VAL A 91 -5.03 6.06 -1.23
CA VAL A 91 -4.65 7.13 -0.29
C VAL A 91 -5.25 8.46 -0.73
N GLU A 92 -5.20 8.78 -2.03
CA GLU A 92 -5.81 10.00 -2.60
C GLU A 92 -6.92 9.67 -3.61
N ILE A 93 -6.73 8.63 -4.42
CA ILE A 93 -7.66 8.28 -5.50
C ILE A 93 -8.05 6.79 -5.43
N ALA A 94 -8.38 6.16 -6.55
CA ALA A 94 -8.62 4.71 -6.60
C ALA A 94 -7.29 3.96 -6.62
N ALA A 95 -7.17 2.91 -5.82
CA ALA A 95 -5.98 2.07 -5.82
C ALA A 95 -5.84 1.30 -7.15
N ASP A 96 -4.64 1.31 -7.72
CA ASP A 96 -4.28 0.42 -8.83
C ASP A 96 -4.09 -0.99 -8.29
N VAL A 97 -4.67 -1.99 -8.96
CA VAL A 97 -4.61 -3.39 -8.55
C VAL A 97 -3.80 -4.18 -9.57
N ARG A 98 -2.66 -4.72 -9.13
CA ARG A 98 -1.81 -5.60 -9.95
C ARG A 98 -1.74 -6.99 -9.33
N LEU A 99 -1.64 -7.99 -10.19
CA LEU A 99 -1.57 -9.39 -9.80
C LEU A 99 -0.24 -9.95 -10.28
N ASP A 100 0.56 -10.44 -9.33
CA ASP A 100 1.82 -11.09 -9.58
C ASP A 100 1.68 -12.58 -9.28
N TRP A 101 1.85 -13.43 -10.29
CA TRP A 101 1.55 -14.86 -10.19
C TRP A 101 2.82 -15.64 -9.91
N GLY A 102 2.81 -16.37 -8.80
CA GLY A 102 3.87 -17.29 -8.44
C GLY A 102 3.66 -18.68 -9.02
N GLU A 103 4.50 -19.60 -8.55
CA GLU A 103 4.41 -21.02 -8.86
C GLU A 103 3.17 -21.66 -8.21
N ASP A 104 2.76 -22.80 -8.78
CA ASP A 104 1.68 -23.60 -8.22
C ASP A 104 2.17 -24.29 -6.93
N THR A 105 1.38 -24.17 -5.86
CA THR A 105 1.62 -24.87 -4.59
C THR A 105 0.66 -26.05 -4.46
N ALA A 106 0.93 -26.96 -3.52
CA ALA A 106 0.08 -28.14 -3.28
C ALA A 106 -1.39 -27.80 -2.97
N ASP A 107 -1.65 -26.57 -2.55
CA ASP A 107 -2.95 -26.09 -2.08
C ASP A 107 -3.59 -25.02 -3.00
N GLY A 108 -3.03 -24.80 -4.19
CA GLY A 108 -3.49 -23.79 -5.15
C GLY A 108 -2.35 -22.95 -5.70
N ARG A 109 -2.67 -22.00 -6.58
CA ARG A 109 -1.66 -21.13 -7.20
C ARG A 109 -1.34 -19.94 -6.30
N ALA A 110 -0.05 -19.66 -6.12
CA ALA A 110 0.38 -18.47 -5.39
C ALA A 110 0.12 -17.20 -6.22
N VAL A 111 -0.45 -16.18 -5.60
CA VAL A 111 -0.64 -14.86 -6.21
C VAL A 111 -0.39 -13.77 -5.17
N VAL A 112 0.41 -12.76 -5.53
CA VAL A 112 0.57 -11.55 -4.73
C VAL A 112 -0.28 -10.46 -5.36
N VAL A 113 -1.29 -10.02 -4.63
CA VAL A 113 -2.12 -8.88 -5.05
C VAL A 113 -1.46 -7.61 -4.53
N LYS A 114 -1.03 -6.75 -5.46
CA LYS A 114 -0.39 -5.46 -5.15
C LYS A 114 -1.42 -4.37 -5.33
N PHE A 115 -1.66 -3.60 -4.27
CA PHE A 115 -2.50 -2.42 -4.27
C PHE A 115 -1.58 -1.22 -4.18
N SER A 116 -1.58 -0.35 -5.19
CA SER A 116 -0.71 0.82 -5.20
C SER A 116 -1.49 2.11 -5.43
N ASP A 117 -1.06 3.17 -4.76
CA ASP A 117 -1.51 4.53 -5.05
C ASP A 117 -0.32 5.50 -5.02
N ILE A 118 -0.46 6.63 -5.69
CA ILE A 118 0.53 7.71 -5.68
C ILE A 118 -0.10 8.98 -5.14
N SER A 119 0.59 9.65 -4.23
CA SER A 119 0.20 10.97 -3.74
C SER A 119 1.31 11.98 -3.99
N SER A 120 0.96 13.26 -3.99
CA SER A 120 1.99 14.30 -3.90
C SER A 120 2.77 14.17 -2.57
N SER A 121 4.05 14.50 -2.59
CA SER A 121 4.98 14.23 -1.47
C SER A 121 4.67 14.99 -0.19
N ASP A 122 3.85 16.05 -0.20
CA ASP A 122 3.50 16.88 0.98
C ASP A 122 4.71 17.25 1.89
N TRP A 123 5.93 17.26 1.32
CA TRP A 123 7.22 17.51 1.97
C TRP A 123 7.73 16.39 2.90
N ASP A 124 7.24 15.15 2.76
CA ASP A 124 7.92 13.99 3.30
C ASP A 124 9.23 13.74 2.52
N TRP A 125 10.35 13.97 3.20
CA TRP A 125 11.69 13.80 2.65
C TRP A 125 11.98 12.35 2.23
N ARG A 126 11.21 11.36 2.72
CA ARG A 126 11.31 9.95 2.27
C ARG A 126 10.83 9.76 0.83
N CYS A 127 10.08 10.73 0.29
CA CYS A 127 9.59 10.74 -1.09
C CYS A 127 10.35 11.71 -2.02
N THR A 128 11.27 12.49 -1.47
CA THR A 128 12.10 13.48 -2.21
C THR A 128 13.38 12.86 -2.75
#